data_AF-A0A964KE27-F1
#
_entry.id   AF-A0A964KE27-F1
#
_cell.length_a   1.000
_cell.length_b   1.000
_cell.length_c   1.000
_cell.angle_alpha   90.00
_cell.angle_beta   90.00
_cell.angle_gamma   90.00
#
_symmetry.space_group_name_H-M   'P 1'
#
loop_
_entity.id
_entity.type
_entity.pdbx_description
1 polymer ?
#
loop_
_entity_poly.entity_id
_entity_poly.type
_entity_poly.pdbx_seq_one_letter_code
_entity_poly.pdbx_strand_id
1 'polypeptide(L)'
;MTPPCFLVSRYCSANSPLPQHDSERARSGIWRSHMASVVFGLASTRSPLVSMSPLLWPALGERDRVSPDLHSRDGNPVTYEELLQAAPAHIQQELLPAVLQSKYDRAQIALATLAQQLAQADLDAMVVIGNDRDGVNILASNRPAILVYRGQTVRIAPREVNPDADEVTKAPLWAWGREAAVHPVAVDLALHLEEHLITLGFDVADSVSMQAMAHPFGFVYTRLMPAKVVPIVPIVLNAQLPPNIPTPQRCFALGQAIRTAVEAWGVSARVGIVTNGGLSIGVLEEALDRQVLSAMATGDAAALAALPRGWLRGSSGEVVNWVTAAGALEHLPMHQLDYIPAYRSPAGTGSGLAFAYWRDSTT
;
A
#
# COMPACT_ATOMS: atom_id res chain seq x y z
N MET A 1 -5.01 -55.96 -24.64
CA MET A 1 -4.28 -55.11 -23.67
C MET A 1 -4.98 -53.77 -23.65
N THR A 2 -5.83 -53.60 -22.64
CA THR A 2 -6.72 -52.49 -22.40
C THR A 2 -6.85 -52.44 -20.88
N PRO A 3 -6.52 -51.35 -20.17
CA PRO A 3 -6.63 -51.33 -18.72
C PRO A 3 -8.10 -51.08 -18.32
N PRO A 4 -8.62 -51.77 -17.29
CA PRO A 4 -9.98 -51.57 -16.82
C PRO A 4 -10.10 -50.44 -15.79
N CYS A 5 -11.21 -49.70 -15.89
CA CYS A 5 -11.75 -48.80 -14.88
C CYS A 5 -11.98 -49.53 -13.55
N PHE A 6 -11.53 -48.95 -12.44
CA PHE A 6 -11.98 -49.34 -11.10
C PHE A 6 -13.13 -48.45 -10.65
N LEU A 7 -14.28 -49.10 -10.44
CA LEU A 7 -15.46 -48.54 -9.80
C LEU A 7 -15.25 -48.34 -8.30
N VAL A 8 -15.85 -47.25 -7.85
CA VAL A 8 -16.15 -46.82 -6.48
C VAL A 8 -16.74 -47.94 -5.63
N SER A 9 -16.24 -48.11 -4.39
CA SER A 9 -16.94 -48.89 -3.36
C SER A 9 -16.71 -48.34 -1.96
N ARG A 10 -17.83 -48.11 -1.28
CA ARG A 10 -18.09 -48.17 0.18
C ARG A 10 -17.45 -47.10 1.05
N TYR A 11 -18.30 -46.22 1.61
CA TYR A 11 -18.46 -46.10 3.07
C TYR A 11 -19.90 -45.66 3.40
N CYS A 12 -20.68 -46.61 3.92
CA CYS A 12 -21.88 -46.35 4.72
C CYS A 12 -21.76 -47.23 5.97
N SER A 13 -21.54 -46.62 7.13
CA SER A 13 -22.25 -46.90 8.40
C SER A 13 -21.42 -46.42 9.59
N ALA A 14 -21.99 -45.52 10.39
CA ALA A 14 -22.15 -45.65 11.85
C ALA A 14 -22.74 -44.34 12.40
N ASN A 15 -23.99 -44.43 12.85
CA ASN A 15 -24.65 -43.42 13.68
C ASN A 15 -23.87 -43.24 14.99
N SER A 16 -23.56 -41.99 15.35
CA SER A 16 -23.21 -41.59 16.71
C SER A 16 -24.12 -40.42 17.11
N PRO A 17 -24.81 -40.46 18.27
CA PRO A 17 -25.65 -39.34 18.70
C PRO A 17 -24.78 -38.17 19.18
N LEU A 18 -25.10 -36.97 18.69
CA LEU A 18 -24.50 -35.70 19.14
C LEU A 18 -24.85 -35.44 20.62
N PRO A 19 -23.90 -35.00 21.46
CA PRO A 19 -24.22 -34.62 22.83
C PRO A 19 -25.00 -33.30 22.84
N GLN A 20 -26.22 -33.34 23.39
CA GLN A 20 -26.98 -32.15 23.73
C GLN A 20 -26.36 -31.50 24.98
N HIS A 21 -25.47 -30.53 24.77
CA HIS A 21 -25.01 -29.62 25.82
C HIS A 21 -24.78 -28.23 25.24
N ASP A 22 -25.87 -27.53 24.87
CA ASP A 22 -25.76 -26.12 24.47
C ASP A 22 -27.07 -25.33 24.62
N SER A 23 -27.81 -25.55 25.72
CA SER A 23 -29.04 -24.79 26.01
C SER A 23 -28.95 -23.88 27.25
N GLU A 24 -27.82 -23.83 27.95
CA GLU A 24 -27.66 -23.00 29.16
C GLU A 24 -26.75 -21.77 28.98
N ARG A 25 -26.01 -21.64 27.87
CA ARG A 25 -25.16 -20.47 27.60
C ARG A 25 -25.90 -19.23 27.07
N ALA A 26 -27.19 -19.33 26.75
CA ALA A 26 -27.98 -18.26 26.16
C ALA A 26 -28.53 -17.22 27.16
N ARG A 27 -28.14 -17.23 28.45
CA ARG A 27 -28.78 -16.41 29.51
C ARG A 27 -27.87 -15.46 30.29
N SER A 28 -26.72 -15.06 29.74
CA SER A 28 -25.92 -13.96 30.30
C SER A 28 -25.62 -12.92 29.23
N GLY A 29 -26.29 -11.77 29.31
CA GLY A 29 -26.15 -10.62 28.40
C GLY A 29 -24.82 -9.88 28.55
N ILE A 30 -23.69 -10.57 28.30
CA ILE A 30 -22.36 -10.00 28.26
C ILE A 30 -21.62 -10.58 27.05
N TRP A 31 -22.05 -10.22 25.84
CA TRP A 31 -21.20 -10.32 24.65
C TRP A 31 -20.26 -9.11 24.66
N ARG A 32 -19.23 -9.12 25.51
CA ARG A 32 -18.08 -8.22 25.29
C ARG A 32 -17.42 -8.71 24.00
N SER A 33 -17.28 -7.83 23.02
CA SER A 33 -16.81 -8.13 21.66
C SER A 33 -15.42 -8.78 21.68
N HIS A 34 -15.35 -10.10 21.50
CA HIS A 34 -14.11 -10.87 21.36
C HIS A 34 -13.57 -10.84 19.91
N MET A 35 -13.87 -9.78 19.15
CA MET A 35 -13.51 -9.68 17.74
C MET A 35 -12.40 -8.66 17.54
N ALA A 36 -11.58 -8.89 16.52
CA ALA A 36 -10.60 -7.90 16.10
C ALA A 36 -11.31 -6.69 15.51
N SER A 37 -10.62 -5.55 15.52
CA SER A 37 -11.16 -4.30 14.99
C SER A 37 -10.09 -3.53 14.24
N VAL A 38 -10.51 -2.89 13.15
CA VAL A 38 -9.68 -1.91 12.45
C VAL A 38 -9.80 -0.58 13.17
N VAL A 39 -8.77 -0.21 13.94
CA VAL A 39 -8.78 0.96 14.84
C VAL A 39 -7.89 2.10 14.37
N PHE A 40 -7.03 1.85 13.38
CA PHE A 40 -6.08 2.83 12.88
C PHE A 40 -5.81 2.64 11.40
N GLY A 41 -5.58 3.74 10.70
CA GLY A 41 -5.12 3.75 9.33
C GLY A 41 -4.00 4.74 9.10
N LEU A 42 -3.14 4.48 8.13
CA LEU A 42 -2.08 5.40 7.72
C LEU A 42 -1.80 5.28 6.23
N ALA A 43 -1.67 6.43 5.55
CA ALA A 43 -1.23 6.51 4.18
C ALA A 43 -0.14 7.58 4.04
N SER A 44 0.94 7.23 3.32
CA SER A 44 2.09 8.12 3.12
C SER A 44 2.67 7.97 1.73
N THR A 45 3.04 9.10 1.11
CA THR A 45 3.92 9.06 -0.04
C THR A 45 5.29 8.51 0.34
N ARG A 46 5.86 7.71 -0.58
CA ARG A 46 7.19 7.10 -0.49
C ARG A 46 8.04 7.48 -1.72
N SER A 47 7.88 8.69 -2.20
CA SER A 47 8.71 9.21 -3.29
C SER A 47 10.16 9.35 -2.82
N PRO A 48 11.18 9.18 -3.67
CA PRO A 48 12.55 9.54 -3.32
C PRO A 48 12.67 10.95 -2.75
N LEU A 49 11.79 11.86 -3.16
CA LEU A 49 11.74 13.24 -2.70
C LEU A 49 11.51 13.37 -1.18
N VAL A 50 10.94 12.37 -0.50
CA VAL A 50 10.80 12.40 0.97
C VAL A 50 12.03 11.90 1.72
N SER A 51 13.03 11.35 1.01
CA SER A 51 14.21 10.72 1.62
C SER A 51 15.53 11.32 1.14
N MET A 52 15.55 11.96 -0.03
CA MET A 52 16.74 12.60 -0.58
C MET A 52 16.77 14.10 -0.27
N SER A 53 17.98 14.64 -0.13
CA SER A 53 18.17 16.09 0.00
C SER A 53 17.47 16.84 -1.13
N PRO A 54 16.77 17.96 -0.84
CA PRO A 54 16.12 18.79 -1.85
C PRO A 54 17.10 19.34 -2.91
N LEU A 55 18.40 19.43 -2.58
CA LEU A 55 19.45 19.81 -3.53
C LEU A 55 19.64 18.79 -4.68
N LEU A 56 19.24 17.53 -4.46
CA LEU A 56 19.34 16.46 -5.44
C LEU A 56 18.09 16.33 -6.33
N TRP A 57 16.99 17.02 -5.99
CA TRP A 57 15.74 16.87 -6.73
C TRP A 57 15.86 17.32 -8.19
N PRO A 58 16.52 18.45 -8.53
CA PRO A 58 16.71 18.83 -9.94
C PRO A 58 17.51 17.79 -10.73
N ALA A 59 18.55 17.20 -10.11
CA ALA A 59 19.33 16.14 -10.75
C ALA A 59 18.53 14.85 -10.96
N LEU A 60 17.57 14.54 -10.08
CA LEU A 60 16.58 13.49 -10.33
C LEU A 60 15.65 13.89 -11.48
N GLY A 61 15.23 15.15 -11.57
CA GLY A 61 14.44 15.69 -12.68
C GLY A 61 15.12 15.57 -14.05
N GLU A 62 16.44 15.74 -14.12
CA GLU A 62 17.19 15.54 -15.37
C GLU A 62 17.10 14.11 -15.91
N ARG A 63 16.88 13.11 -15.04
CA ARG A 63 16.66 11.71 -15.48
C ARG A 63 15.32 11.54 -16.19
N ASP A 64 14.35 12.40 -15.92
CA ASP A 64 13.05 12.33 -16.58
C ASP A 64 13.14 12.67 -18.07
N ARG A 65 14.20 13.35 -18.53
CA ARG A 65 14.42 13.69 -19.95
C ARG A 65 14.46 12.47 -20.87
N VAL A 66 14.86 11.33 -20.34
CA VAL A 66 15.00 10.06 -21.07
C VAL A 66 14.13 8.95 -20.46
N SER A 67 13.23 9.29 -19.53
CA SER A 67 12.40 8.30 -18.85
C SER A 67 11.32 7.75 -19.79
N PRO A 68 11.22 6.42 -19.96
CA PRO A 68 10.14 5.80 -20.73
C PRO A 68 8.82 5.75 -19.95
N ASP A 69 8.82 6.12 -18.67
CA ASP A 69 7.69 5.93 -17.75
C ASP A 69 6.79 7.17 -17.62
N LEU A 70 7.02 8.22 -18.41
CA LEU A 70 6.18 9.43 -18.41
C LEU A 70 4.91 9.18 -19.22
N HIS A 71 3.76 9.38 -18.56
CA HIS A 71 2.45 9.19 -19.16
C HIS A 71 1.56 10.39 -18.83
N SER A 72 0.71 10.77 -19.78
CA SER A 72 -0.35 11.76 -19.53
C SER A 72 -1.45 11.19 -18.63
N ARG A 73 -2.36 12.06 -18.18
CA ARG A 73 -3.61 11.67 -17.49
C ARG A 73 -4.41 10.57 -18.20
N ASP A 74 -4.39 10.53 -19.53
CA ASP A 74 -5.13 9.53 -20.31
C ASP A 74 -4.34 8.22 -20.47
N GLY A 75 -3.13 8.16 -19.91
CA GLY A 75 -2.25 6.98 -19.94
C GLY A 75 -1.48 6.83 -21.24
N ASN A 76 -1.43 7.86 -22.08
CA ASN A 76 -0.62 7.89 -23.28
C ASN A 76 0.83 8.23 -22.91
N PRO A 77 1.84 7.56 -23.48
CA PRO A 77 3.23 7.96 -23.32
C PRO A 77 3.43 9.41 -23.76
N VAL A 78 4.22 10.17 -23.01
CA VAL A 78 4.59 11.56 -23.33
C VAL A 78 6.09 11.74 -23.15
N THR A 79 6.68 12.62 -23.95
CA THR A 79 8.09 12.98 -23.82
C THR A 79 8.27 14.16 -22.87
N TYR A 80 9.47 14.27 -22.28
CA TYR A 80 9.83 15.42 -21.45
C TYR A 80 9.72 16.75 -22.22
N GLU A 81 10.05 16.77 -23.52
CA GLU A 81 10.02 17.97 -24.34
C GLU A 81 8.58 18.47 -24.56
N GLU A 82 7.65 17.56 -24.84
CA GLU A 82 6.21 17.89 -24.95
C GLU A 82 5.68 18.46 -23.63
N LEU A 83 6.06 17.85 -22.51
CA LEU A 83 5.70 18.34 -21.17
C LEU A 83 6.29 19.72 -20.88
N LEU A 84 7.56 19.96 -21.25
CA LEU A 84 8.23 21.24 -21.06
C LEU A 84 7.54 22.36 -21.85
N GLN A 85 7.11 22.08 -23.09
CA GLN A 85 6.39 23.04 -23.92
C GLN A 85 5.01 23.38 -23.37
N ALA A 86 4.34 22.42 -22.73
CA ALA A 86 3.03 22.60 -22.11
C ALA A 86 3.10 23.11 -20.65
N ALA A 87 4.29 23.14 -20.04
CA ALA A 87 4.47 23.41 -18.62
C ALA A 87 4.03 24.84 -18.24
N PRO A 88 3.17 25.00 -17.22
CA PRO A 88 2.84 26.31 -16.69
C PRO A 88 4.06 27.10 -16.22
N ALA A 89 4.09 28.40 -16.51
CA ALA A 89 5.21 29.28 -16.13
C ALA A 89 5.51 29.33 -14.62
N HIS A 90 4.51 29.06 -13.77
CA HIS A 90 4.67 29.07 -12.32
C HIS A 90 5.61 27.97 -11.80
N ILE A 91 5.82 26.88 -12.55
CA ILE A 91 6.69 25.77 -12.13
C ILE A 91 8.12 26.26 -11.86
N GLN A 92 8.60 27.29 -12.56
CA GLN A 92 9.93 27.85 -12.31
C GLN A 92 10.08 28.37 -10.87
N GLN A 93 9.02 28.92 -10.28
CA GLN A 93 9.01 29.37 -8.88
C GLN A 93 9.02 28.19 -7.91
N GLU A 94 8.38 27.08 -8.29
CA GLU A 94 8.31 25.86 -7.50
C GLU A 94 9.65 25.13 -7.38
N LEU A 95 10.63 25.45 -8.24
CA LEU A 95 11.95 24.84 -8.30
C LEU A 95 13.03 25.67 -7.57
N LEU A 96 12.67 26.81 -6.97
CA LEU A 96 13.61 27.60 -6.20
C LEU A 96 14.13 26.80 -4.99
N PRO A 97 15.44 26.84 -4.65
CA PRO A 97 16.00 26.02 -3.58
C PRO A 97 15.29 26.16 -2.23
N ALA A 98 14.88 27.38 -1.86
CA ALA A 98 14.13 27.62 -0.62
C ALA A 98 12.73 26.97 -0.64
N VAL A 99 12.08 26.91 -1.81
CA VAL A 99 10.77 26.25 -1.98
C VAL A 99 10.93 24.74 -1.89
N LEU A 100 11.94 24.17 -2.55
CA LEU A 100 12.24 22.73 -2.45
C LEU A 100 12.56 22.33 -1.00
N GLN A 101 13.36 23.14 -0.30
CA GLN A 101 13.68 22.91 1.10
C GLN A 101 12.42 22.95 1.99
N SER A 102 11.57 23.97 1.82
CA SER A 102 10.31 24.08 2.58
C SER A 102 9.39 22.87 2.36
N LYS A 103 9.27 22.38 1.13
CA LYS A 103 8.50 21.17 0.81
C LYS A 103 9.09 19.93 1.47
N TYR A 104 10.41 19.78 1.45
CA TYR A 104 11.09 18.68 2.11
C TYR A 104 10.85 18.71 3.64
N ASP A 105 10.99 19.87 4.27
CA ASP A 105 10.80 20.04 5.71
C ASP A 105 9.37 19.70 6.14
N ARG A 106 8.37 20.17 5.39
CA ARG A 106 6.96 19.81 5.59
C ARG A 106 6.74 18.29 5.49
N ALA A 107 7.34 17.63 4.50
CA ALA A 107 7.28 16.18 4.37
C ALA A 107 7.94 15.46 5.55
N GLN A 108 9.07 15.96 6.06
CA GLN A 108 9.72 15.38 7.25
C GLN A 108 8.85 15.50 8.50
N ILE A 109 8.20 16.65 8.70
CA ILE A 109 7.25 16.88 9.80
C ILE A 109 6.08 15.90 9.69
N ALA A 110 5.47 15.79 8.50
CA ALA A 110 4.35 14.89 8.29
C ALA A 110 4.72 13.42 8.57
N LEU A 111 5.88 12.96 8.09
CA LEU A 111 6.38 11.60 8.36
C LEU A 111 6.66 11.35 9.84
N ALA A 112 7.23 12.32 10.55
CA ALA A 112 7.46 12.23 11.99
C ALA A 112 6.12 12.10 12.75
N THR A 113 5.13 12.92 12.39
CA THR A 113 3.77 12.84 12.95
C THR A 113 3.13 11.49 12.67
N LEU A 114 3.22 10.97 11.43
CA LEU A 114 2.69 9.65 11.08
C LEU A 114 3.32 8.52 11.91
N ALA A 115 4.65 8.53 12.06
CA ALA A 115 5.35 7.54 12.89
C ALA A 115 4.92 7.63 14.36
N GLN A 116 4.73 8.84 14.88
CA GLN A 116 4.21 9.05 16.24
C GLN A 116 2.78 8.52 16.40
N GLN A 117 1.88 8.83 15.46
CA GLN A 117 0.50 8.35 15.47
C GLN A 117 0.43 6.82 15.44
N LEU A 118 1.24 6.19 14.58
CA LEU A 118 1.34 4.74 14.50
C LEU A 118 1.84 4.11 15.81
N ALA A 119 2.88 4.69 16.42
CA ALA A 119 3.41 4.20 17.69
C ALA A 119 2.39 4.31 18.84
N GLN A 120 1.55 5.35 18.82
CA GLN A 120 0.49 5.59 19.80
C GLN A 120 -0.76 4.72 19.58
N ALA A 121 -0.96 4.15 18.40
CA ALA A 121 -2.14 3.37 18.07
C ALA A 121 -2.24 2.03 18.82
N ASP A 122 -1.13 1.58 19.43
CA ASP A 122 -1.01 0.33 20.20
C ASP A 122 -1.65 -0.87 19.48
N LEU A 123 -1.09 -1.18 18.31
CA LEU A 123 -1.57 -2.24 17.44
C LEU A 123 -0.95 -3.59 17.78
N ASP A 124 -1.77 -4.63 17.69
CA ASP A 124 -1.33 -6.04 17.80
C ASP A 124 -0.81 -6.57 16.46
N ALA A 125 -1.40 -6.08 15.35
CA ALA A 125 -0.99 -6.40 14.00
C ALA A 125 -1.30 -5.25 13.03
N MET A 126 -0.68 -5.24 11.86
CA MET A 126 -1.05 -4.33 10.78
C MET A 126 -1.11 -5.03 9.42
N VAL A 127 -2.11 -4.68 8.61
CA VAL A 127 -2.14 -5.05 7.19
C VAL A 127 -1.40 -3.97 6.42
N VAL A 128 -0.36 -4.35 5.68
CA VAL A 128 0.43 -3.43 4.85
C VAL A 128 0.10 -3.68 3.38
N ILE A 129 -0.56 -2.71 2.75
CA ILE A 129 -0.92 -2.74 1.34
C ILE A 129 0.16 -2.00 0.55
N GLY A 130 0.89 -2.74 -0.28
CA GLY A 130 1.93 -2.20 -1.14
C GLY A 130 2.06 -2.98 -2.44
N ASN A 131 2.96 -2.56 -3.31
CA ASN A 131 3.23 -3.19 -4.60
C ASN A 131 4.69 -3.68 -4.67
N ASP A 132 4.97 -4.58 -5.61
CA ASP A 132 6.34 -4.97 -5.95
C ASP A 132 6.77 -4.33 -7.26
N ARG A 133 7.06 -3.03 -7.19
CA ARG A 133 7.39 -2.20 -8.36
C ARG A 133 8.60 -2.71 -9.14
N ASP A 134 9.61 -3.24 -8.44
CA ASP A 134 10.89 -3.62 -9.04
C ASP A 134 10.93 -5.06 -9.54
N GLY A 135 9.82 -5.80 -9.42
CA GLY A 135 9.73 -7.20 -9.83
C GLY A 135 10.70 -8.10 -9.06
N VAL A 136 10.90 -7.84 -7.76
CA VAL A 136 11.78 -8.66 -6.92
C VAL A 136 11.14 -10.02 -6.62
N ASN A 137 9.83 -10.02 -6.44
CA ASN A 137 9.04 -11.19 -6.06
C ASN A 137 7.89 -11.47 -7.06
N ILE A 138 7.39 -10.45 -7.74
CA ILE A 138 6.31 -10.49 -8.72
C ILE A 138 6.92 -10.41 -10.12
N LEU A 139 7.17 -11.57 -10.70
CA LEU A 139 7.88 -11.73 -11.97
C LEU A 139 6.92 -11.70 -13.16
N ALA A 140 7.45 -11.44 -14.36
CA ALA A 140 6.65 -11.52 -15.59
C ALA A 140 6.10 -12.92 -15.87
N SER A 141 6.74 -13.96 -15.35
CA SER A 141 6.30 -15.35 -15.46
C SER A 141 5.15 -15.71 -14.51
N ASN A 142 4.96 -14.96 -13.42
CA ASN A 142 3.85 -15.14 -12.50
C ASN A 142 3.54 -13.81 -11.80
N ARG A 143 2.43 -13.20 -12.19
CA ARG A 143 2.02 -11.88 -11.74
C ARG A 143 0.61 -11.94 -11.16
N PRO A 144 0.43 -12.26 -9.87
CA PRO A 144 -0.87 -12.17 -9.23
C PRO A 144 -1.34 -10.71 -9.19
N ALA A 145 -2.65 -10.50 -9.31
CA ALA A 145 -3.24 -9.17 -9.15
C ALA A 145 -3.28 -8.77 -7.67
N ILE A 146 -3.54 -9.76 -6.80
CA ILE A 146 -3.59 -9.65 -5.34
C ILE A 146 -2.84 -10.87 -4.80
N LEU A 147 -1.87 -10.64 -3.92
CA LEU A 147 -1.18 -11.68 -3.17
C LEU A 147 -1.25 -11.34 -1.68
N VAL A 148 -1.55 -12.35 -0.87
CA VAL A 148 -1.39 -12.30 0.58
C VAL A 148 -0.15 -13.12 0.93
N TYR A 149 0.75 -12.55 1.73
CA TYR A 149 1.95 -13.23 2.19
C TYR A 149 1.74 -13.73 3.61
N ARG A 150 1.94 -15.03 3.81
CA ARG A 150 1.76 -15.71 5.10
C ARG A 150 2.98 -16.52 5.55
N GLY A 151 4.16 -16.19 5.01
CA GLY A 151 5.42 -16.73 5.53
C GLY A 151 5.66 -16.29 6.97
N GLN A 152 6.44 -17.05 7.74
CA GLN A 152 6.67 -16.77 9.17
C GLN A 152 7.33 -15.41 9.44
N THR A 153 8.13 -14.93 8.49
CA THR A 153 8.90 -13.70 8.64
C THR A 153 9.02 -12.98 7.31
N VAL A 154 9.11 -11.65 7.35
CA VAL A 154 9.57 -10.86 6.21
C VAL A 154 11.03 -10.50 6.36
N ARG A 155 11.80 -10.61 5.26
CA ARG A 155 13.17 -10.13 5.19
C ARG A 155 13.20 -8.74 4.59
N ILE A 156 13.81 -7.79 5.29
CA ILE A 156 14.13 -6.44 4.80
C ILE A 156 15.63 -6.39 4.59
N ALA A 157 16.09 -5.92 3.44
CA ALA A 157 17.52 -5.84 3.16
C ALA A 157 17.82 -4.68 2.22
N PRO A 158 18.93 -3.93 2.46
CA PRO A 158 19.40 -2.92 1.53
C PRO A 158 19.60 -3.51 0.14
N ARG A 159 19.22 -2.76 -0.89
CA ARG A 159 19.49 -3.13 -2.27
C ARG A 159 20.95 -2.85 -2.58
N GLU A 160 21.64 -3.82 -3.16
CA GLU A 160 23.01 -3.64 -3.63
C GLU A 160 23.05 -2.60 -4.75
N VAL A 161 24.05 -1.72 -4.69
CA VAL A 161 24.30 -0.68 -5.69
C VAL A 161 25.79 -0.55 -5.90
N ASN A 162 26.20 -0.19 -7.11
CA ASN A 162 27.59 0.12 -7.40
C ASN A 162 28.10 1.18 -6.38
N PRO A 163 29.19 0.92 -5.63
CA PRO A 163 29.78 1.89 -4.71
C PRO A 163 30.12 3.24 -5.35
N ASP A 164 30.39 3.26 -6.65
CA ASP A 164 30.73 4.46 -7.43
C ASP A 164 29.50 5.16 -8.04
N ALA A 165 28.28 4.64 -7.81
CA ALA A 165 27.07 5.29 -8.27
C ALA A 165 26.90 6.69 -7.65
N ASP A 166 26.29 7.60 -8.38
CA ASP A 166 25.98 8.94 -7.89
C ASP A 166 24.95 8.91 -6.73
N GLU A 167 24.90 10.01 -5.96
CA GLU A 167 24.00 10.15 -4.82
C GLU A 167 22.51 10.11 -5.18
N VAL A 168 22.13 10.53 -6.39
CA VAL A 168 20.74 10.47 -6.86
C VAL A 168 20.30 9.00 -7.06
N THR A 169 21.24 8.12 -7.43
CA THR A 169 21.02 6.66 -7.50
C THR A 169 20.98 6.01 -6.13
N LYS A 170 21.83 6.43 -5.19
CA LYS A 170 21.95 5.83 -3.86
C LYS A 170 20.84 6.26 -2.90
N ALA A 171 20.50 7.54 -2.86
CA ALA A 171 19.58 8.11 -1.87
C ALA A 171 18.19 7.41 -1.80
N PRO A 172 17.55 7.02 -2.91
CA PRO A 172 16.27 6.31 -2.87
C PRO A 172 16.35 4.91 -2.23
N LEU A 173 17.53 4.27 -2.25
CA LEU A 173 17.68 2.87 -1.82
C LEU A 173 17.46 2.67 -0.33
N TRP A 174 17.52 3.74 0.45
CA TRP A 174 17.16 3.74 1.86
C TRP A 174 15.77 3.13 2.14
N ALA A 175 14.82 3.27 1.20
CA ALA A 175 13.47 2.70 1.35
C ALA A 175 13.46 1.16 1.36
N TRP A 176 14.55 0.49 0.97
CA TRP A 176 14.70 -0.96 1.05
C TRP A 176 15.12 -1.46 2.44
N GLY A 177 15.51 -0.54 3.32
CA GLY A 177 16.13 -0.84 4.61
C GLY A 177 17.57 -0.35 4.66
N ARG A 178 18.04 -0.07 5.87
CA ARG A 178 19.42 0.37 6.14
C ARG A 178 20.37 -0.78 6.42
N GLU A 179 19.84 -1.83 7.03
CA GLU A 179 20.56 -3.05 7.41
C GLU A 179 19.66 -4.25 7.14
N ALA A 180 20.25 -5.42 6.95
CA ALA A 180 19.49 -6.64 6.76
C ALA A 180 18.82 -7.05 8.07
N ALA A 181 17.49 -7.23 8.04
CA ALA A 181 16.69 -7.58 9.20
C ALA A 181 15.57 -8.56 8.82
N VAL A 182 15.10 -9.29 9.82
CA VAL A 182 13.98 -10.23 9.71
C VAL A 182 12.94 -9.85 10.74
N HIS A 183 11.69 -9.72 10.32
CA HIS A 183 10.58 -9.28 11.17
C HIS A 183 9.42 -10.28 11.14
N PRO A 184 8.67 -10.41 12.25
CA PRO A 184 7.57 -11.36 12.33
C PRO A 184 6.39 -10.95 11.44
N VAL A 185 5.73 -11.94 10.86
CA VAL A 185 4.43 -11.79 10.20
C VAL A 185 3.33 -12.19 11.17
N ALA A 186 2.18 -11.52 11.10
CA ALA A 186 0.98 -11.95 11.81
C ALA A 186 0.32 -13.12 11.06
N VAL A 187 0.94 -14.30 11.09
CA VAL A 187 0.59 -15.46 10.25
C VAL A 187 -0.86 -15.90 10.42
N ASP A 188 -1.36 -15.95 11.65
CA ASP A 188 -2.75 -16.37 11.92
C ASP A 188 -3.77 -15.41 11.31
N LEU A 189 -3.47 -14.10 11.34
CA LEU A 189 -4.30 -13.10 10.66
C LEU A 189 -4.17 -13.22 9.14
N ALA A 190 -2.97 -13.48 8.61
CA ALA A 190 -2.76 -13.65 7.16
C ALA A 190 -3.55 -14.84 6.60
N LEU A 191 -3.50 -15.99 7.27
CA LEU A 191 -4.29 -17.19 6.93
C LEU A 191 -5.79 -16.90 6.97
N HIS A 192 -6.25 -16.27 8.06
CA HIS A 192 -7.65 -15.90 8.21
C HIS A 192 -8.14 -14.95 7.09
N LEU A 193 -7.32 -13.96 6.75
CA LEU A 193 -7.59 -13.04 5.64
C LEU A 193 -7.68 -13.77 4.30
N GLU A 194 -6.76 -14.69 3.99
CA GLU A 194 -6.80 -15.49 2.76
C GLU A 194 -8.11 -16.26 2.62
N GLU A 195 -8.49 -17.02 3.65
CA GLU A 195 -9.71 -17.83 3.65
C GLU A 195 -10.98 -16.97 3.49
N HIS A 196 -11.04 -15.84 4.21
CA HIS A 196 -12.18 -14.93 4.16
C HIS A 196 -12.26 -14.16 2.84
N LEU A 197 -11.14 -13.72 2.27
CA LEU A 197 -11.12 -13.03 0.99
C LEU A 197 -11.61 -13.93 -0.15
N ILE A 198 -11.23 -15.21 -0.16
CA ILE A 198 -11.79 -16.20 -1.09
C ILE A 198 -13.31 -16.32 -0.91
N THR A 199 -13.79 -16.42 0.32
CA THR A 199 -15.23 -16.49 0.63
C THR A 199 -15.99 -15.23 0.19
N LEU A 200 -15.34 -14.07 0.24
CA LEU A 200 -15.86 -12.78 -0.22
C LEU A 200 -15.70 -12.56 -1.74
N GLY A 201 -15.27 -13.58 -2.48
CA GLY A 201 -15.20 -13.56 -3.94
C GLY A 201 -13.97 -12.85 -4.51
N PHE A 202 -12.86 -12.82 -3.76
CA PHE A 202 -11.56 -12.35 -4.24
C PHE A 202 -10.60 -13.52 -4.46
N ASP A 203 -10.14 -13.68 -5.69
CA ASP A 203 -9.06 -14.62 -6.00
C ASP A 203 -7.72 -14.03 -5.54
N VAL A 204 -7.19 -14.58 -4.44
CA VAL A 204 -5.90 -14.18 -3.87
C VAL A 204 -4.84 -15.25 -4.16
N ALA A 205 -3.62 -14.81 -4.47
CA ALA A 205 -2.48 -15.70 -4.49
C ALA A 205 -1.90 -15.86 -3.08
N ASP A 206 -1.48 -17.07 -2.76
CA ASP A 206 -0.78 -17.44 -1.53
C ASP A 206 0.75 -17.46 -1.77
N SER A 207 1.51 -16.94 -0.81
CA SER A 207 2.95 -17.19 -0.74
C SER A 207 3.45 -17.28 0.71
N VAL A 208 4.27 -18.29 0.96
CA VAL A 208 5.01 -18.48 2.22
C VAL A 208 6.48 -18.07 2.13
N SER A 209 6.97 -17.75 0.93
CA SER A 209 8.38 -17.46 0.69
C SER A 209 8.56 -16.38 -0.36
N MET A 210 9.38 -15.39 -0.02
CA MET A 210 9.79 -14.29 -0.89
C MET A 210 11.28 -14.03 -0.65
N GLN A 211 11.91 -13.31 -1.59
CA GLN A 211 13.22 -12.70 -1.35
C GLN A 211 13.10 -11.58 -0.31
N ALA A 212 14.04 -10.62 -0.31
CA ALA A 212 13.81 -9.39 0.44
C ALA A 212 12.52 -8.73 -0.07
N MET A 213 11.71 -8.22 0.85
CA MET A 213 10.51 -7.47 0.46
C MET A 213 10.92 -6.19 -0.25
N ALA A 214 10.10 -5.78 -1.22
CA ALA A 214 10.30 -4.56 -1.96
C ALA A 214 10.23 -3.32 -1.05
N HIS A 215 10.73 -2.21 -1.58
CA HIS A 215 10.84 -0.95 -0.88
C HIS A 215 9.54 -0.37 -0.28
N PRO A 216 8.30 -0.69 -0.72
CA PRO A 216 7.10 -0.29 0.02
C PRO A 216 7.04 -0.89 1.43
N PHE A 217 7.58 -2.09 1.63
CA PHE A 217 7.62 -2.74 2.94
C PHE A 217 8.83 -2.28 3.75
N GLY A 218 10.00 -2.17 3.13
CA GLY A 218 11.21 -1.63 3.79
C GLY A 218 10.99 -0.22 4.33
N PHE A 219 10.24 0.63 3.62
CA PHE A 219 9.89 1.97 4.07
C PHE A 219 9.08 1.98 5.36
N VAL A 220 8.16 1.04 5.54
CA VAL A 220 7.34 0.95 6.76
C VAL A 220 8.23 0.71 7.98
N TYR A 221 9.15 -0.26 7.88
CA TYR A 221 10.12 -0.52 8.94
C TYR A 221 11.08 0.64 9.19
N THR A 222 11.55 1.30 8.12
CA THR A 222 12.63 2.29 8.24
C THR A 222 12.11 3.69 8.60
N ARG A 223 10.94 4.10 8.11
CA ARG A 223 10.37 5.45 8.35
C ARG A 223 9.29 5.49 9.42
N LEU A 224 8.42 4.49 9.44
CA LEU A 224 7.17 4.54 10.21
C LEU A 224 7.26 3.76 11.54
N MET A 225 8.08 2.70 11.59
CA MET A 225 8.31 1.90 12.80
C MET A 225 9.75 1.97 13.33
N PRO A 226 10.36 3.17 13.51
CA PRO A 226 11.76 3.26 13.91
C PRO A 226 12.05 2.77 15.34
N ALA A 227 11.01 2.61 16.18
CA ALA A 227 11.16 2.29 17.60
C ALA A 227 10.44 1.00 18.06
N LYS A 228 9.20 0.78 17.59
CA LYS A 228 8.38 -0.40 17.94
C LYS A 228 7.97 -1.11 16.66
N VAL A 229 8.37 -2.37 16.54
CA VAL A 229 7.94 -3.23 15.44
C VAL A 229 6.60 -3.86 15.80
N VAL A 230 5.61 -3.70 14.92
CA VAL A 230 4.33 -4.41 14.97
C VAL A 230 4.36 -5.50 13.89
N PRO A 231 3.95 -6.75 14.18
CA PRO A 231 3.83 -7.79 13.16
C PRO A 231 2.92 -7.36 12.01
N ILE A 232 3.33 -7.63 10.78
CA ILE A 232 2.58 -7.20 9.59
C ILE A 232 1.95 -8.39 8.86
N VAL A 233 0.86 -8.15 8.13
CA VAL A 233 0.39 -9.00 7.02
C VAL A 233 0.66 -8.24 5.71
N PRO A 234 1.63 -8.67 4.89
CA PRO A 234 1.87 -8.05 3.60
C PRO A 234 0.77 -8.45 2.60
N ILE A 235 0.09 -7.46 2.03
CA ILE A 235 -0.75 -7.61 0.85
C ILE A 235 -0.06 -6.91 -0.31
N VAL A 236 0.34 -7.70 -1.31
CA VAL A 236 1.00 -7.20 -2.52
C VAL A 236 -0.05 -7.03 -3.62
N LEU A 237 -0.28 -5.79 -4.05
CA LEU A 237 -1.13 -5.45 -5.17
C LEU A 237 -0.31 -5.19 -6.42
N ASN A 238 -0.78 -5.71 -7.55
CA ASN A 238 -0.26 -5.31 -8.85
C ASN A 238 -0.80 -3.92 -9.21
N ALA A 239 -0.01 -2.89 -8.88
CA ALA A 239 -0.39 -1.50 -9.11
C ALA A 239 0.00 -0.94 -10.48
N GLN A 240 0.84 -1.62 -11.27
CA GLN A 240 1.55 -0.96 -12.38
C GLN A 240 1.72 -1.81 -13.64
N LEU A 241 1.68 -3.14 -13.51
CA LEU A 241 2.13 -4.04 -14.56
C LEU A 241 0.94 -4.69 -15.28
N PRO A 242 0.60 -4.29 -16.52
CA PRO A 242 -0.50 -4.90 -17.26
C PRO A 242 -0.28 -6.40 -17.53
N PRO A 243 -1.33 -7.18 -17.88
CA PRO A 243 -2.70 -6.73 -18.12
C PRO A 243 -3.63 -6.74 -16.88
N ASN A 244 -3.23 -7.35 -15.76
CA ASN A 244 -4.13 -7.65 -14.65
C ASN A 244 -4.07 -6.65 -13.48
N ILE A 245 -3.88 -5.37 -13.76
CA ILE A 245 -3.98 -4.30 -12.76
C ILE A 245 -5.45 -4.19 -12.32
N PRO A 246 -5.79 -4.39 -11.03
CA PRO A 246 -7.16 -4.26 -10.54
C PRO A 246 -7.77 -2.90 -10.85
N THR A 247 -9.10 -2.85 -11.05
CA THR A 247 -9.80 -1.56 -11.20
C THR A 247 -9.80 -0.82 -9.85
N PRO A 248 -9.89 0.52 -9.83
CA PRO A 248 -10.09 1.28 -8.59
C PRO A 248 -11.31 0.80 -7.80
N GLN A 249 -12.42 0.52 -8.50
CA GLN A 249 -13.61 -0.08 -7.89
C GLN A 249 -13.31 -1.41 -7.18
N ARG A 250 -12.54 -2.30 -7.81
CA ARG A 250 -12.15 -3.59 -7.23
C ARG A 250 -11.19 -3.40 -6.06
N CYS A 251 -10.30 -2.41 -6.13
CA CYS A 251 -9.42 -2.04 -5.03
C CYS A 251 -10.18 -1.52 -3.81
N PHE A 252 -11.18 -0.65 -4.01
CA PHE A 252 -12.02 -0.15 -2.92
C PHE A 252 -12.80 -1.29 -2.25
N ALA A 253 -13.45 -2.13 -3.07
CA ALA A 253 -14.17 -3.31 -2.60
C ALA A 253 -13.24 -4.31 -1.87
N LEU A 254 -12.00 -4.46 -2.33
CA LEU A 254 -10.99 -5.27 -1.64
C LEU A 254 -10.70 -4.70 -0.24
N GLY A 255 -10.59 -3.38 -0.11
CA GLY A 255 -10.44 -2.72 1.18
C GLY A 255 -11.57 -3.06 2.15
N GLN A 256 -12.82 -2.95 1.69
CA GLN A 256 -13.99 -3.33 2.48
C GLN A 256 -14.00 -4.81 2.86
N ALA A 257 -13.55 -5.68 1.95
CA ALA A 257 -13.42 -7.11 2.21
C ALA A 257 -12.31 -7.41 3.23
N ILE A 258 -11.18 -6.71 3.18
CA ILE A 258 -10.11 -6.79 4.19
C ILE A 258 -10.65 -6.40 5.57
N ARG A 259 -11.36 -5.27 5.70
CA ARG A 259 -11.96 -4.87 6.98
C ARG A 259 -12.94 -5.93 7.49
N THR A 260 -13.86 -6.37 6.64
CA THR A 260 -14.84 -7.42 6.99
C THR A 260 -14.15 -8.69 7.48
N ALA A 261 -13.08 -9.11 6.80
CA ALA A 261 -12.31 -10.27 7.19
C ALA A 261 -11.59 -10.05 8.53
N VAL A 262 -10.95 -8.90 8.76
CA VAL A 262 -10.37 -8.54 10.06
C VAL A 262 -11.42 -8.61 11.18
N GLU A 263 -12.58 -8.00 10.98
CA GLU A 263 -13.64 -7.94 12.02
C GLU A 263 -14.30 -9.30 12.28
N ALA A 264 -14.20 -10.23 11.33
CA ALA A 264 -14.61 -11.63 11.51
C ALA A 264 -13.56 -12.47 12.23
N TRP A 265 -12.36 -11.94 12.50
CA TRP A 265 -11.31 -12.68 13.19
C TRP A 265 -11.66 -12.85 14.67
N GLY A 266 -11.80 -14.11 15.11
CA GLY A 266 -12.24 -14.49 16.46
C GLY A 266 -11.24 -14.21 17.59
N VAL A 267 -10.26 -13.34 17.35
CA VAL A 267 -9.24 -12.91 18.30
C VAL A 267 -9.49 -11.45 18.64
N SER A 268 -9.50 -11.09 19.92
CA SER A 268 -9.55 -9.68 20.31
C SER A 268 -8.20 -9.02 20.01
N ALA A 269 -8.15 -8.24 18.92
CA ALA A 269 -6.95 -7.59 18.44
C ALA A 269 -7.22 -6.20 17.85
N ARG A 270 -6.27 -5.29 18.04
CA ARG A 270 -6.22 -3.95 17.43
C ARG A 270 -5.41 -4.02 16.16
N VAL A 271 -6.09 -3.92 15.01
CA VAL A 271 -5.46 -4.03 13.69
C VAL A 271 -5.39 -2.66 13.03
N GLY A 272 -4.24 -2.34 12.45
CA GLY A 272 -4.05 -1.15 11.62
C GLY A 272 -3.99 -1.46 10.13
N ILE A 273 -4.41 -0.53 9.28
CA ILE A 273 -4.23 -0.60 7.82
C ILE A 273 -3.20 0.45 7.39
N VAL A 274 -2.12 0.02 6.76
CA VAL A 274 -1.03 0.90 6.32
C VAL A 274 -0.86 0.77 4.82
N THR A 275 -0.73 1.90 4.14
CA THR A 275 -0.33 1.94 2.74
C THR A 275 0.69 3.04 2.46
N ASN A 276 1.43 2.86 1.38
CA ASN A 276 2.34 3.86 0.87
C ASN A 276 2.52 3.77 -0.65
N GLY A 277 3.22 4.77 -1.18
CA GLY A 277 3.37 5.00 -2.62
C GLY A 277 2.58 6.23 -3.05
N GLY A 278 2.53 6.49 -4.36
CA GLY A 278 1.69 7.56 -4.94
C GLY A 278 1.93 8.99 -4.37
N LEU A 279 1.04 9.96 -4.60
CA LEU A 279 -0.12 9.90 -5.51
C LEU A 279 0.33 9.99 -6.97
N SER A 280 0.27 11.14 -7.62
CA SER A 280 0.93 11.33 -8.91
C SER A 280 2.46 11.19 -8.78
N ILE A 281 3.09 10.45 -9.70
CA ILE A 281 4.55 10.29 -9.79
C ILE A 281 4.95 10.29 -11.26
N GLY A 282 6.00 11.04 -11.60
CA GLY A 282 6.38 11.25 -12.99
C GLY A 282 5.78 12.58 -13.41
N VAL A 283 4.61 12.60 -14.02
CA VAL A 283 3.85 13.84 -14.31
C VAL A 283 2.97 14.20 -13.12
N LEU A 284 3.11 15.43 -12.60
CA LEU A 284 2.29 15.90 -11.48
C LEU A 284 0.85 16.19 -11.93
N GLU A 285 -0.13 15.64 -11.24
CA GLU A 285 -1.55 15.79 -11.55
C GLU A 285 -2.30 16.30 -10.32
N GLU A 286 -2.03 17.54 -9.91
CA GLU A 286 -2.51 18.08 -8.63
C GLU A 286 -4.03 18.02 -8.45
N ALA A 287 -4.79 18.28 -9.52
CA ALA A 287 -6.24 18.25 -9.45
C ALA A 287 -6.76 16.83 -9.18
N LEU A 288 -6.15 15.81 -9.79
CA LEU A 288 -6.50 14.41 -9.54
C LEU A 288 -6.04 13.95 -8.16
N ASP A 289 -4.84 14.34 -7.74
CA ASP A 289 -4.35 14.04 -6.38
C ASP A 289 -5.32 14.60 -5.32
N ARG A 290 -5.73 15.86 -5.46
CA ARG A 290 -6.71 16.50 -4.55
C ARG A 290 -8.08 15.85 -4.64
N GLN A 291 -8.51 15.41 -5.82
CA GLN A 291 -9.75 14.66 -5.98
C GLN A 291 -9.71 13.34 -5.22
N VAL A 292 -8.60 12.59 -5.29
CA VAL A 292 -8.41 11.35 -4.52
C VAL A 292 -8.48 11.64 -3.03
N LEU A 293 -7.72 12.61 -2.53
CA LEU A 293 -7.70 12.95 -1.10
C LEU A 293 -9.07 13.43 -0.59
N SER A 294 -9.75 14.27 -1.36
CA SER A 294 -11.10 14.73 -1.02
C SER A 294 -12.08 13.56 -0.96
N ALA A 295 -12.05 12.66 -1.94
CA ALA A 295 -12.94 11.51 -1.97
C ALA A 295 -12.67 10.54 -0.81
N MET A 296 -11.41 10.35 -0.42
CA MET A 296 -11.06 9.57 0.77
C MET A 296 -11.56 10.24 2.06
N ALA A 297 -11.42 11.56 2.18
CA ALA A 297 -11.84 12.30 3.37
C ALA A 297 -13.37 12.30 3.56
N THR A 298 -14.14 12.29 2.47
CA THR A 298 -15.61 12.28 2.50
C THR A 298 -16.22 10.89 2.34
N GLY A 299 -15.43 9.83 2.22
CA GLY A 299 -15.93 8.48 1.97
C GLY A 299 -16.64 8.30 0.62
N ASP A 300 -16.27 9.09 -0.41
CA ASP A 300 -16.88 9.02 -1.74
C ASP A 300 -16.30 7.86 -2.55
N ALA A 301 -16.85 6.67 -2.29
CA ALA A 301 -16.50 5.43 -2.99
C ALA A 301 -16.71 5.51 -4.51
N ALA A 302 -17.72 6.27 -4.97
CA ALA A 302 -18.03 6.39 -6.39
C ALA A 302 -16.97 7.22 -7.12
N ALA A 303 -16.51 8.32 -6.52
CA ALA A 303 -15.41 9.12 -7.06
C ALA A 303 -14.10 8.33 -7.13
N LEU A 304 -13.78 7.54 -6.10
CA LEU A 304 -12.58 6.68 -6.09
C LEU A 304 -12.69 5.54 -7.14
N ALA A 305 -13.87 4.94 -7.29
CA ALA A 305 -14.11 3.90 -8.29
C ALA A 305 -14.00 4.41 -9.74
N ALA A 306 -14.29 5.70 -9.97
CA ALA A 306 -14.30 6.35 -11.27
C ALA A 306 -12.94 6.93 -11.70
N LEU A 307 -11.86 6.71 -10.93
CA LEU A 307 -10.54 7.23 -11.28
C LEU A 307 -10.09 6.77 -12.69
N PRO A 308 -9.52 7.67 -13.52
CA PRO A 308 -9.16 7.34 -14.89
C PRO A 308 -8.15 6.20 -14.96
N ARG A 309 -8.50 5.12 -15.66
CA ARG A 309 -7.62 3.94 -15.84
C ARG A 309 -6.30 4.28 -16.53
N GLY A 310 -6.29 5.31 -17.39
CA GLY A 310 -5.09 5.81 -18.06
C GLY A 310 -4.06 6.36 -17.08
N TRP A 311 -4.50 7.19 -16.14
CA TRP A 311 -3.65 7.83 -15.12
C TRP A 311 -2.99 6.81 -14.18
N LEU A 312 -3.61 5.65 -13.97
CA LEU A 312 -3.11 4.59 -13.11
C LEU A 312 -2.05 3.71 -13.79
N ARG A 313 -1.50 4.13 -14.94
CA ARG A 313 -0.37 3.46 -15.58
C ARG A 313 0.96 3.94 -14.98
N GLY A 314 1.97 3.09 -15.05
CA GLY A 314 3.31 3.41 -14.58
C GLY A 314 3.34 3.74 -13.09
N SER A 315 4.12 4.75 -12.72
CA SER A 315 4.39 5.06 -11.30
C SER A 315 3.17 5.56 -10.53
N SER A 316 2.26 6.30 -11.17
CA SER A 316 1.03 6.81 -10.55
C SER A 316 0.01 5.70 -10.24
N GLY A 317 0.22 4.49 -10.78
CA GLY A 317 -0.62 3.33 -10.47
C GLY A 317 -0.66 2.95 -8.99
N GLU A 318 0.33 3.35 -8.19
CA GLU A 318 0.34 3.14 -6.73
C GLU A 318 -0.86 3.77 -6.00
N VAL A 319 -1.58 4.70 -6.63
CA VAL A 319 -2.84 5.26 -6.13
C VAL A 319 -3.86 4.16 -5.83
N VAL A 320 -3.83 3.01 -6.51
CA VAL A 320 -4.75 1.90 -6.20
C VAL A 320 -4.54 1.32 -4.80
N ASN A 321 -3.31 1.39 -4.25
CA ASN A 321 -3.05 0.99 -2.86
C ASN A 321 -3.77 1.94 -1.88
N TRP A 322 -3.78 3.24 -2.17
CA TRP A 322 -4.54 4.25 -1.41
C TRP A 322 -6.04 3.98 -1.48
N VAL A 323 -6.56 3.65 -2.67
CA VAL A 323 -7.98 3.31 -2.85
C VAL A 323 -8.36 2.06 -2.05
N THR A 324 -7.49 1.04 -1.99
CA THR A 324 -7.73 -0.13 -1.13
C THR A 324 -7.70 0.22 0.35
N ALA A 325 -6.75 1.04 0.81
CA ALA A 325 -6.73 1.50 2.20
C ALA A 325 -8.00 2.30 2.53
N ALA A 326 -8.47 3.16 1.62
CA ALA A 326 -9.70 3.95 1.80
C ALA A 326 -10.92 3.06 2.06
N GLY A 327 -11.11 1.99 1.28
CA GLY A 327 -12.21 1.05 1.49
C GLY A 327 -12.14 0.31 2.82
N ALA A 328 -10.93 0.04 3.33
CA ALA A 328 -10.74 -0.62 4.63
C ALA A 328 -10.92 0.34 5.82
N LEU A 329 -10.84 1.65 5.58
CA LEU A 329 -10.79 2.70 6.60
C LEU A 329 -11.97 3.68 6.56
N GLU A 330 -12.92 3.51 5.62
CA GLU A 330 -14.05 4.43 5.41
C GLU A 330 -14.94 4.65 6.65
N HIS A 331 -14.85 3.78 7.65
CA HIS A 331 -15.58 3.91 8.93
C HIS A 331 -14.88 4.81 9.95
N LEU A 332 -13.61 5.18 9.73
CA LEU A 332 -12.82 6.04 10.60
C LEU A 332 -12.69 7.44 9.98
N PRO A 333 -12.63 8.51 10.79
CA PRO A 333 -12.40 9.84 10.26
C PRO A 333 -10.95 9.99 9.77
N MET A 334 -10.80 10.54 8.57
CA MET A 334 -9.50 10.86 7.97
C MET A 334 -8.96 12.18 8.51
N HIS A 335 -7.70 12.18 8.92
CA HIS A 335 -6.93 13.36 9.29
C HIS A 335 -5.83 13.56 8.25
N GLN A 336 -6.08 14.44 7.28
CA GLN A 336 -5.07 14.83 6.30
C GLN A 336 -4.05 15.76 6.96
N LEU A 337 -2.78 15.35 6.98
CA LEU A 337 -1.69 16.16 7.52
C LEU A 337 -1.22 17.21 6.53
N ASP A 338 -0.97 16.78 5.28
CA ASP A 338 -0.51 17.68 4.23
C ASP A 338 -0.70 17.08 2.83
N TYR A 339 -0.77 17.96 1.83
CA TYR A 339 -0.53 17.65 0.42
C TYR A 339 0.47 18.66 -0.16
N ILE A 340 1.58 18.14 -0.70
CA ILE A 340 2.72 18.93 -1.16
C ILE A 340 3.00 18.57 -2.63
N PRO A 341 2.73 19.49 -3.58
CA PRO A 341 3.11 19.27 -4.98
C PRO A 341 4.63 19.43 -5.13
N ALA A 342 5.37 18.32 -5.13
CA ALA A 342 6.83 18.34 -5.18
C ALA A 342 7.34 18.18 -6.62
N TYR A 343 7.36 19.29 -7.35
CA TYR A 343 8.05 19.41 -8.64
C TYR A 343 9.56 19.19 -8.48
N ARG A 344 10.15 18.53 -9.47
CA ARG A 344 11.59 18.28 -9.57
C ARG A 344 12.19 18.71 -10.91
N SER A 345 11.37 19.11 -11.88
CA SER A 345 11.85 19.60 -13.18
C SER A 345 10.96 20.71 -13.76
N PRO A 346 11.50 21.54 -14.68
CA PRO A 346 10.73 22.52 -15.45
C PRO A 346 9.57 21.94 -16.26
N ALA A 347 9.63 20.66 -16.64
CA ALA A 347 8.58 19.98 -17.39
C ALA A 347 7.38 19.57 -16.51
N GLY A 348 7.33 20.00 -15.25
CA GLY A 348 6.25 19.64 -14.34
C GLY A 348 6.32 18.20 -13.84
N THR A 349 7.49 17.55 -13.96
CA THR A 349 7.67 16.22 -13.38
C THR A 349 7.94 16.32 -11.87
N GLY A 350 7.55 15.30 -11.11
CA GLY A 350 7.63 15.32 -9.66
C GLY A 350 6.88 14.19 -8.97
N SER A 351 6.43 14.45 -7.74
CA SER A 351 5.46 13.61 -7.04
C SER A 351 4.50 14.43 -6.17
N GLY A 352 3.21 14.10 -6.19
CA GLY A 352 2.23 14.61 -5.25
C GLY A 352 2.42 13.94 -3.89
N LEU A 353 3.08 14.61 -2.95
CA LEU A 353 3.36 14.05 -1.64
C LEU A 353 2.13 14.23 -0.74
N ALA A 354 1.55 13.13 -0.29
CA ALA A 354 0.38 13.13 0.57
C ALA A 354 0.64 12.34 1.86
N PHE A 355 0.04 12.81 2.95
CA PHE A 355 0.19 12.21 4.27
C PHE A 355 -1.13 12.29 5.03
N ALA A 356 -1.64 11.15 5.48
CA ALA A 356 -2.89 11.09 6.24
C ALA A 356 -2.90 9.89 7.19
N TYR A 357 -3.70 10.00 8.25
CA TYR A 357 -4.03 8.88 9.13
C TYR A 357 -5.52 8.85 9.42
N TRP A 358 -6.02 7.70 9.88
CA TRP A 358 -7.40 7.46 10.25
C TRP A 358 -7.43 6.95 11.68
N ARG A 359 -8.22 7.58 12.54
CA ARG A 359 -8.46 7.15 13.92
C ARG A 359 -9.68 7.87 14.48
N ASP A 360 -10.41 7.24 15.37
CA ASP A 360 -11.46 7.92 16.11
C ASP A 360 -10.90 9.06 16.95
N SER A 361 -11.64 10.16 17.02
CA SER A 361 -11.28 11.35 17.80
C SER A 361 -11.31 11.12 19.32
N THR A 362 -11.85 9.98 19.77
CA THR A 362 -12.19 9.67 21.17
C THR A 362 -11.25 8.69 21.86
N THR A 363 -10.24 8.19 21.14
CA THR A 363 -9.15 7.31 21.61
C THR A 363 -7.84 7.85 21.10
#